data_AF-X0T5X7-F1
#
_entry.id   AF-X0T5X7-F1
#
_cell.length_a   1.000
_cell.length_b   1.000
_cell.length_c   1.000
_cell.angle_alpha   90.00
_cell.angle_beta   90.00
_cell.angle_gamma   90.00
#
_symmetry.space_group_name_H-M   'P 1'
#
loop_
_entity.id
_entity.type
_entity.pdbx_description
1 polymer ?
#
loop_
_entity_poly.entity_id
_entity_poly.type
_entity_poly.pdbx_seq_one_letter_code
_entity_poly.pdbx_strand_id
1 'polypeptide(L)'
;TITLKYKKVKDLGKLPRSKPEEIVNMLLKNQIHVIGNMSHMTKFFFLMTYVLLKHKDAYDQRIQNIQQEEIIPFEQFEDFSSGTEHMKNTILNYKTDNVKYLDDPYLGKYKLKDFTKLNYLKYIRSVSNLEVCPERSKLITEICKKEGYTPEDGNKDHPGLKMGKIVNYILSHKKPMIQDWDYLPGTSTTKRLGTMIYPEFGAMFFWPELYSIDNRELNPHLIDQEAIDILNDEVFPFWMDRNIREYVRTKNGNPLSQQMDEHFVFYFMWKTQAISHTIPGFPDFLRKGINELLNEANSKEKETTDSKKQDFYKGIQLALSGVLNYTKNLANEAVNKANTIDEQNASELLKLRKQELLHLGQLLLKVPAEPPETLEEAIITIWIMWIALTHENAHMGLSLGRLDHWLQPYFESDMEKITSDKQKEEYIEKAIELMGCFFLRVSDQAPLVPDVGNYLFGGSSQDFALTVGGVDKDG
;
A
#
# COMPACT_ATOMS: atom_id res chain seq x y z
N THR A 1 -30.05 11.48 9.87
CA THR A 1 -30.40 11.16 11.26
C THR A 1 -29.91 9.77 11.61
N ILE A 2 -29.32 9.59 12.79
CA ILE A 2 -28.97 8.28 13.35
C ILE A 2 -29.81 8.02 14.60
N THR A 3 -30.07 6.76 14.92
CA THR A 3 -30.70 6.35 16.18
C THR A 3 -29.79 5.38 16.90
N LEU A 4 -29.37 5.76 18.11
CA LEU A 4 -28.59 4.90 19.01
C LEU A 4 -29.55 4.18 19.95
N LYS A 5 -29.61 2.86 19.84
CA LYS A 5 -30.36 1.98 20.75
C LYS A 5 -29.41 1.41 21.78
N TYR A 6 -29.78 1.53 23.06
CA TYR A 6 -29.00 0.98 24.17
C TYR A 6 -29.74 -0.21 24.77
N LYS A 7 -29.00 -1.27 25.08
CA LYS A 7 -29.56 -2.45 25.75
C LYS A 7 -30.05 -2.10 27.16
N LYS A 8 -29.36 -1.19 27.86
CA LYS A 8 -29.74 -0.68 29.19
C LYS A 8 -29.49 0.81 29.27
N VAL A 9 -30.37 1.56 29.94
CA VAL A 9 -30.23 3.01 30.14
C VAL A 9 -28.90 3.39 30.80
N LYS A 10 -28.39 2.55 31.71
CA LYS A 10 -27.09 2.78 32.36
C LYS A 10 -25.91 2.83 31.39
N ASP A 11 -26.02 2.20 30.22
CA ASP A 11 -24.95 2.18 29.23
C ASP A 11 -24.88 3.52 28.47
N LEU A 12 -25.99 4.25 28.33
CA LEU A 12 -26.01 5.63 27.84
C LEU A 12 -25.23 6.58 28.78
N GLY A 13 -25.35 6.37 30.10
CA GLY A 13 -24.67 7.20 31.10
C GLY A 13 -23.14 7.06 31.10
N LYS A 14 -22.58 6.03 30.45
CA LYS A 14 -21.13 5.81 30.33
C LYS A 14 -20.51 6.58 29.17
N LEU A 15 -21.30 6.83 28.12
CA LEU A 15 -20.86 7.40 26.85
C LEU A 15 -20.00 8.68 27.01
N PRO A 16 -20.36 9.66 27.87
CA PRO A 16 -19.57 10.89 28.03
C PRO A 16 -18.18 10.69 28.65
N ARG A 17 -17.84 9.47 29.10
CA ARG A 17 -16.59 9.11 29.77
C ARG A 17 -15.85 7.97 29.06
N SER A 18 -16.44 7.39 28.01
CA SER A 18 -15.90 6.22 27.35
C SER A 18 -14.93 6.61 26.25
N LYS A 19 -13.78 5.95 26.24
CA LYS A 19 -12.79 6.07 25.15
C LYS A 19 -13.36 5.57 23.81
N PRO A 20 -12.77 5.93 22.67
CA PRO A 20 -13.28 5.55 21.35
C PRO A 20 -13.32 4.02 21.21
N GLU A 21 -12.27 3.32 21.67
CA GLU A 21 -12.23 1.86 21.68
C GLU A 21 -13.31 1.23 22.56
N GLU A 22 -13.68 1.87 23.68
CA GLU A 22 -14.75 1.37 24.54
C GLU A 22 -16.11 1.45 23.86
N ILE A 23 -16.38 2.53 23.12
CA ILE A 23 -17.64 2.72 22.38
C ILE A 23 -17.76 1.65 21.29
N VAL A 24 -16.68 1.40 20.55
CA VAL A 24 -16.65 0.33 19.54
C VAL A 24 -16.82 -1.04 20.21
N ASN A 25 -16.18 -1.28 21.35
CA ASN A 25 -16.37 -2.49 22.15
C ASN A 25 -17.81 -2.66 22.66
N MET A 26 -18.51 -1.57 22.97
CA MET A 26 -19.93 -1.61 23.33
C MET A 26 -20.81 -2.03 22.14
N LEU A 27 -20.46 -1.66 20.91
CA LEU A 27 -21.12 -2.17 19.68
C LEU A 27 -20.93 -3.69 19.55
N LEU A 28 -19.69 -4.18 19.69
CA LEU A 28 -19.37 -5.62 19.62
C LEU A 28 -20.09 -6.47 20.67
N LYS A 29 -20.17 -5.95 21.90
CA LYS A 29 -20.85 -6.61 23.02
C LYS A 29 -22.37 -6.47 22.93
N ASN A 30 -22.89 -5.93 21.83
CA ASN A 30 -24.31 -5.70 21.59
C ASN A 30 -24.97 -4.90 22.74
N GLN A 31 -24.24 -3.90 23.25
CA GLN A 31 -24.70 -2.97 24.29
C GLN A 31 -25.27 -1.69 23.67
N ILE A 32 -24.72 -1.29 22.53
CA ILE A 32 -25.20 -0.20 21.67
C ILE A 32 -25.47 -0.79 20.29
N HIS A 33 -26.55 -0.35 19.65
CA HIS A 33 -26.86 -0.63 18.27
C HIS A 33 -27.21 0.66 17.55
N VAL A 34 -26.79 0.80 16.30
CA VAL A 34 -26.93 2.03 15.53
C VAL A 34 -27.82 1.76 14.33
N ILE A 35 -28.82 2.61 14.14
CA ILE A 35 -29.68 2.59 12.95
C ILE A 35 -29.45 3.88 12.19
N GLY A 36 -29.05 3.77 10.92
CA GLY A 36 -28.85 4.90 10.01
C GLY A 36 -27.48 4.86 9.31
N ASN A 37 -27.00 6.02 8.89
CA ASN A 37 -25.67 6.15 8.27
C ASN A 37 -24.58 6.03 9.36
N MET A 38 -23.71 5.04 9.22
CA MET A 38 -22.62 4.76 10.16
C MET A 38 -21.57 5.89 10.21
N SER A 39 -21.32 6.59 9.10
CA SER A 39 -20.41 7.74 9.06
C SER A 39 -20.89 8.91 9.92
N HIS A 40 -22.22 9.10 10.03
CA HIS A 40 -22.76 10.10 10.95
C HIS A 40 -22.54 9.70 12.42
N MET A 41 -22.55 8.40 12.72
CA MET A 41 -22.21 7.89 14.05
C MET A 41 -20.74 8.13 14.36
N THR A 42 -19.83 7.84 13.43
CA THR A 42 -18.39 8.05 13.66
C THR A 42 -18.07 9.54 13.85
N LYS A 43 -18.68 10.44 13.07
CA LYS A 43 -18.61 11.88 13.32
C LYS A 43 -19.15 12.28 14.70
N PHE A 44 -20.30 11.76 15.10
CA PHE A 44 -20.87 12.05 16.42
C PHE A 44 -19.91 11.64 17.54
N PHE A 45 -19.31 10.45 17.45
CA PHE A 45 -18.35 9.99 18.44
C PHE A 45 -17.04 10.76 18.43
N PHE A 46 -16.54 11.15 17.25
CA PHE A 46 -15.40 12.07 17.16
C PHE A 46 -15.68 13.40 17.88
N LEU A 47 -16.82 14.03 17.61
CA LEU A 47 -17.18 15.29 18.28
C LEU A 47 -17.32 15.11 19.79
N MET A 48 -17.87 13.99 20.22
CA MET A 48 -18.00 13.67 21.63
C MET A 48 -16.63 13.50 22.31
N THR A 49 -15.70 12.76 21.69
CA THR A 49 -14.36 12.53 22.23
C THR A 49 -13.51 13.81 22.20
N TYR A 50 -13.67 14.62 21.15
CA TYR A 50 -13.03 15.93 21.02
C TYR A 50 -13.52 16.91 22.10
N VAL A 51 -14.84 17.08 22.25
CA VAL A 51 -15.43 18.11 23.13
C VAL A 51 -15.48 17.67 24.60
N LEU A 52 -15.87 16.42 24.89
CA LEU A 52 -16.11 15.99 26.28
C LEU A 52 -14.88 15.38 26.94
N LEU A 53 -14.02 14.70 26.17
CA LEU A 53 -12.90 13.92 26.72
C LEU A 53 -11.55 14.61 26.56
N LYS A 54 -11.49 15.78 25.91
CA LYS A 54 -10.26 16.55 25.68
C LYS A 54 -9.14 15.71 25.07
N HIS A 55 -9.48 14.80 24.15
CA HIS A 55 -8.46 13.94 23.51
C HIS A 55 -7.42 14.74 22.74
N LYS A 56 -7.78 15.91 22.20
CA LYS A 56 -6.81 16.82 21.60
C LYS A 56 -5.74 17.25 22.61
N ASP A 57 -6.13 17.73 23.79
CA ASP A 57 -5.17 18.14 24.83
C ASP A 57 -4.24 16.97 25.22
N ALA A 58 -4.79 15.77 25.35
CA ALA A 58 -4.02 14.57 25.67
C ALA A 58 -3.08 14.16 24.52
N TYR A 59 -3.51 14.29 23.27
CA TYR A 59 -2.69 14.05 22.08
C TYR A 59 -1.55 15.07 21.99
N ASP A 60 -1.85 16.37 22.16
CA ASP A 60 -0.85 17.44 22.11
C ASP A 60 0.26 17.21 23.15
N GLN A 61 -0.12 16.75 24.36
CA GLN A 61 0.84 16.33 25.39
C GLN A 61 1.68 15.11 24.98
N ARG A 62 1.08 14.09 24.36
CA ARG A 62 1.82 12.90 23.91
C ARG A 62 2.82 13.24 22.82
N ILE A 63 2.40 13.98 21.78
CA ILE A 63 3.27 14.36 20.66
C ILE A 63 4.47 15.20 21.12
N GLN A 64 4.29 16.11 22.10
CA GLN A 64 5.41 16.87 22.68
C GLN A 64 6.45 15.98 23.37
N ASN A 65 6.05 14.79 23.84
CA ASN A 65 6.91 13.85 24.52
C ASN A 65 7.48 12.76 23.61
N ILE A 66 7.06 12.69 22.33
CA ILE A 66 7.63 11.73 21.38
C ILE A 66 9.07 12.14 21.10
N GLN A 67 10.01 11.31 21.55
CA GLN A 67 11.39 11.38 21.10
C GLN A 67 11.48 10.68 19.75
N GLN A 68 11.87 11.42 18.70
CA GLN A 68 12.26 10.78 17.45
C GLN A 68 13.56 10.02 17.69
N GLU A 69 13.57 8.72 17.43
CA GLU A 69 14.81 7.96 17.45
C GLU A 69 15.74 8.51 16.35
N GLU A 70 16.98 8.82 16.73
CA GLU A 70 17.99 9.28 15.78
C GLU A 70 18.41 8.09 14.91
N ILE A 71 18.21 8.25 13.61
CA ILE A 71 18.53 7.20 12.64
C ILE A 71 20.00 7.32 12.27
N ILE A 72 20.72 6.21 12.41
CA ILE A 72 22.13 6.12 12.02
C ILE A 72 22.23 6.39 10.51
N PRO A 73 23.03 7.37 10.06
CA PRO A 73 23.30 7.57 8.64
C PRO A 73 23.93 6.33 8.02
N PHE A 74 23.63 6.02 6.75
CA PHE A 74 24.14 4.81 6.10
C PHE A 74 25.68 4.76 6.05
N GLU A 75 26.34 5.91 5.91
CA GLU A 75 27.80 6.04 5.93
C GLU A 75 28.44 5.62 7.27
N GLN A 76 27.65 5.62 8.35
CA GLN A 76 28.06 5.25 9.71
C GLN A 76 27.46 3.91 10.14
N PHE A 77 26.68 3.26 9.26
CA PHE A 77 26.03 2.01 9.57
C PHE A 77 27.00 0.85 9.44
N GLU A 78 27.22 0.12 10.54
CA GLU A 78 28.10 -1.05 10.57
C GLU A 78 27.31 -2.35 10.38
N ASP A 79 26.35 -2.63 11.28
CA ASP A 79 25.53 -3.83 11.27
C ASP A 79 24.25 -3.60 12.08
N PHE A 80 23.25 -4.45 11.86
CA PHE A 80 22.02 -4.52 12.63
C PHE A 80 21.55 -5.97 12.79
N SER A 81 21.13 -6.30 14.02
CA SER A 81 20.46 -7.56 14.33
C SER A 81 19.21 -7.26 15.12
N SER A 82 18.08 -7.81 14.66
CA SER A 82 16.79 -7.64 15.32
C SER A 82 16.60 -8.56 16.53
N GLY A 83 17.50 -9.53 16.72
CA GLY A 83 17.40 -10.56 17.75
C GLY A 83 16.36 -11.65 17.45
N THR A 84 15.70 -11.59 16.28
CA THR A 84 14.69 -12.55 15.81
C THR A 84 15.23 -13.54 14.78
N GLU A 85 16.53 -13.45 14.47
CA GLU A 85 17.24 -14.28 13.51
C GLU A 85 17.50 -15.69 14.09
N HIS A 86 16.49 -16.55 14.04
CA HIS A 86 16.59 -17.94 14.53
C HIS A 86 16.85 -18.98 13.44
N MET A 87 16.84 -18.57 12.17
CA MET A 87 17.03 -19.48 11.04
C MET A 87 18.51 -19.76 10.78
N LYS A 88 18.83 -21.04 10.58
CA LYS A 88 20.16 -21.48 10.15
C LYS A 88 20.12 -21.77 8.66
N ASN A 89 20.97 -21.11 7.90
CA ASN A 89 21.15 -21.44 6.49
C ASN A 89 21.62 -22.88 6.35
N THR A 90 21.08 -23.55 5.34
CA THR A 90 21.48 -24.89 4.94
C THR A 90 22.06 -24.81 3.55
N ILE A 91 23.10 -25.60 3.27
CA ILE A 91 23.69 -25.73 1.93
C ILE A 91 23.18 -27.05 1.35
N LEU A 92 22.70 -27.02 0.12
CA LEU A 92 22.35 -28.24 -0.59
C LEU A 92 23.64 -28.92 -1.05
N ASN A 93 24.15 -29.86 -0.26
CA ASN A 93 25.43 -30.55 -0.52
C ASN A 93 25.37 -31.57 -1.68
N TYR A 94 24.43 -31.42 -2.63
CA TYR A 94 24.33 -32.24 -3.83
C TYR A 94 23.73 -31.44 -5.00
N LYS A 95 24.13 -31.78 -6.23
CA LYS A 95 23.61 -31.16 -7.44
C LYS A 95 22.21 -31.68 -7.74
N THR A 96 21.30 -30.78 -8.15
CA THR A 96 19.95 -31.15 -8.59
C THR A 96 19.87 -30.90 -10.09
N ASP A 97 19.45 -31.91 -10.87
CA ASP A 97 19.54 -31.87 -12.34
C ASP A 97 18.74 -30.71 -12.98
N ASN A 98 17.67 -30.26 -12.32
CA ASN A 98 16.81 -29.18 -12.82
C ASN A 98 17.30 -27.77 -12.46
N VAL A 99 18.38 -27.64 -11.68
CA VAL A 99 18.96 -26.33 -11.34
C VAL A 99 20.04 -25.98 -12.36
N LYS A 100 19.74 -25.00 -13.21
CA LYS A 100 20.61 -24.64 -14.35
C LYS A 100 21.86 -23.84 -13.95
N TYR A 101 21.68 -22.81 -13.14
CA TYR A 101 22.70 -21.77 -12.94
C TYR A 101 23.30 -21.74 -11.54
N LEU A 102 22.61 -22.24 -10.51
CA LEU A 102 23.09 -22.18 -9.12
C LEU A 102 23.81 -23.47 -8.74
N ASP A 103 25.01 -23.35 -8.18
CA ASP A 103 25.76 -24.49 -7.66
C ASP A 103 25.16 -25.00 -6.35
N ASP A 104 24.69 -24.08 -5.51
CA ASP A 104 23.84 -24.34 -4.34
C ASP A 104 22.53 -23.55 -4.47
N PRO A 105 21.40 -24.20 -4.81
CA PRO A 105 20.10 -23.52 -4.94
C PRO A 105 19.54 -23.03 -3.60
N TYR A 106 20.08 -23.45 -2.45
CA TYR A 106 19.66 -22.94 -1.15
C TYR A 106 20.36 -21.62 -0.79
N LEU A 107 21.36 -21.22 -1.58
CA LEU A 107 22.12 -19.98 -1.37
C LEU A 107 22.67 -19.90 0.05
N GLY A 108 22.98 -21.05 0.67
CA GLY A 108 23.23 -21.17 2.10
C GLY A 108 24.48 -20.43 2.58
N LYS A 109 25.40 -20.13 1.66
CA LYS A 109 26.59 -19.33 1.94
C LYS A 109 26.28 -17.87 2.30
N TYR A 110 25.19 -17.30 1.76
CA TYR A 110 24.86 -15.89 1.89
C TYR A 110 24.04 -15.60 3.15
N LYS A 111 24.44 -14.60 3.92
CA LYS A 111 23.77 -14.10 5.12
C LYS A 111 23.39 -12.64 4.94
N LEU A 112 22.42 -12.17 5.71
CA LEU A 112 21.99 -10.77 5.66
C LEU A 112 23.15 -9.77 5.85
N LYS A 113 24.09 -10.08 6.74
CA LYS A 113 25.28 -9.27 7.00
C LYS A 113 26.24 -9.13 5.81
N ASP A 114 26.11 -9.99 4.80
CA ASP A 114 26.91 -9.92 3.57
C ASP A 114 26.37 -8.82 2.63
N PHE A 115 25.19 -8.26 2.94
CA PHE A 115 24.50 -7.21 2.16
C PHE A 115 24.27 -5.96 3.02
N THR A 116 25.27 -5.09 3.14
CA THR A 116 25.22 -3.91 4.03
C THR A 116 24.00 -3.02 3.79
N LYS A 117 23.64 -2.76 2.53
CA LYS A 117 22.49 -1.90 2.19
C LYS A 117 21.16 -2.58 2.50
N LEU A 118 20.99 -3.86 2.15
CA LEU A 118 19.78 -4.60 2.54
C LEU A 118 19.62 -4.67 4.06
N ASN A 119 20.72 -4.89 4.80
CA ASN A 119 20.71 -4.90 6.25
C ASN A 119 20.34 -3.52 6.83
N TYR A 120 20.84 -2.44 6.23
CA TYR A 120 20.44 -1.08 6.57
C TYR A 120 18.95 -0.83 6.32
N LEU A 121 18.40 -1.25 5.17
CA LEU A 121 16.98 -1.10 4.89
C LEU A 121 16.11 -1.90 5.88
N LYS A 122 16.58 -3.07 6.33
CA LYS A 122 15.94 -3.81 7.43
C LYS A 122 16.01 -3.05 8.75
N TYR A 123 17.14 -2.45 9.10
CA TYR A 123 17.27 -1.57 10.27
C TYR A 123 16.26 -0.44 10.21
N ILE A 124 16.23 0.30 9.09
CA ILE A 124 15.29 1.40 8.84
C ILE A 124 13.85 0.92 9.02
N ARG A 125 13.48 -0.24 8.47
CA ARG A 125 12.14 -0.83 8.63
C ARG A 125 11.82 -1.20 10.08
N SER A 126 12.81 -1.60 10.87
CA SER A 126 12.66 -2.07 12.24
C SER A 126 12.51 -0.93 13.25
N VAL A 127 13.14 0.22 12.99
CA VAL A 127 13.04 1.43 13.84
C VAL A 127 11.95 2.40 13.39
N SER A 128 11.29 2.13 12.26
CA SER A 128 10.20 2.96 11.75
C SER A 128 8.88 2.62 12.42
N ASN A 129 8.20 3.64 12.91
CA ASN A 129 6.80 3.53 13.35
C ASN A 129 5.86 3.54 12.14
N LEU A 130 4.71 2.87 12.27
CA LEU A 130 3.61 3.01 11.33
C LEU A 130 3.03 4.42 11.42
N GLU A 131 2.86 5.09 10.29
CA GLU A 131 2.32 6.44 10.22
C GLU A 131 1.11 6.54 9.29
N VAL A 132 0.05 7.22 9.74
CA VAL A 132 -1.10 7.55 8.90
C VAL A 132 -0.66 8.50 7.78
N CYS A 133 -0.96 8.13 6.53
CA CYS A 133 -0.67 8.95 5.36
C CYS A 133 -1.97 9.45 4.70
N PRO A 134 -2.23 10.77 4.71
CA PRO A 134 -3.46 11.33 4.15
C PRO A 134 -3.41 11.52 2.62
N GLU A 135 -2.25 11.35 1.96
CA GLU A 135 -2.03 11.69 0.54
C GLU A 135 -3.10 11.10 -0.37
N ARG A 136 -3.26 9.76 -0.36
CA ARG A 136 -4.23 9.07 -1.23
C ARG A 136 -5.65 9.59 -0.99
N SER A 137 -6.07 9.66 0.27
CA SER A 137 -7.42 10.11 0.64
C SER A 137 -7.68 11.57 0.27
N LYS A 138 -6.64 12.42 0.31
CA LYS A 138 -6.73 13.80 -0.14
C LYS A 138 -6.95 13.85 -1.65
N LEU A 139 -6.08 13.19 -2.43
CA LEU A 139 -6.14 13.19 -3.89
C LEU A 139 -7.46 12.63 -4.44
N ILE A 140 -7.97 11.52 -3.89
CA ILE A 140 -9.28 10.98 -4.30
C ILE A 140 -10.42 11.95 -3.95
N THR A 141 -10.33 12.63 -2.81
CA THR A 141 -11.33 13.63 -2.40
C THR A 141 -11.32 14.84 -3.31
N GLU A 142 -10.14 15.34 -3.69
CA GLU A 142 -9.97 16.49 -4.58
C GLU A 142 -10.62 16.25 -5.96
N ILE A 143 -10.30 15.14 -6.62
CA ILE A 143 -10.90 14.82 -7.92
C ILE A 143 -12.41 14.58 -7.81
N CYS A 144 -12.86 13.90 -6.76
CA CYS A 144 -14.28 13.63 -6.55
C CYS A 144 -15.10 14.87 -6.19
N LYS A 145 -14.50 15.87 -5.51
CA LYS A 145 -15.13 17.18 -5.30
C LYS A 145 -15.29 17.94 -6.62
N LYS A 146 -14.31 17.82 -7.53
CA LYS A 146 -14.32 18.49 -8.84
C LYS A 146 -15.30 17.86 -9.82
N GLU A 147 -15.35 16.54 -9.89
CA GLU A 147 -16.11 15.81 -10.93
C GLU A 147 -17.39 15.13 -10.41
N GLY A 148 -17.61 15.13 -9.10
CA GLY A 148 -18.64 14.33 -8.44
C GLY A 148 -18.20 12.87 -8.28
N TYR A 149 -18.78 12.16 -7.30
CA TYR A 149 -18.52 10.72 -7.09
C TYR A 149 -19.75 9.84 -7.33
N THR A 150 -20.92 10.35 -6.97
CA THR A 150 -22.21 9.67 -7.11
C THR A 150 -23.08 10.33 -8.18
N PRO A 151 -24.10 9.65 -8.72
CA PRO A 151 -25.10 10.28 -9.59
C PRO A 151 -25.78 11.50 -8.97
N GLU A 152 -25.99 11.46 -7.65
CA GLU A 152 -26.58 12.54 -6.86
C GLU A 152 -25.69 13.78 -6.81
N ASP A 153 -24.36 13.62 -6.95
CA ASP A 153 -23.38 14.71 -7.05
C ASP A 153 -23.06 15.11 -8.50
N GLY A 154 -23.87 14.65 -9.46
CA GLY A 154 -23.71 14.99 -10.88
C GLY A 154 -22.81 14.07 -11.69
N ASN A 155 -22.14 13.09 -11.07
CA ASN A 155 -21.30 12.13 -11.80
C ASN A 155 -22.14 10.94 -12.31
N LYS A 156 -22.36 10.91 -13.63
CA LYS A 156 -23.11 9.84 -14.32
C LYS A 156 -22.22 8.94 -15.16
N ASP A 157 -20.90 9.04 -14.99
CA ASP A 157 -19.95 8.21 -15.73
C ASP A 157 -20.18 6.73 -15.41
N HIS A 158 -19.91 5.88 -16.40
CA HIS A 158 -19.78 4.45 -16.16
C HIS A 158 -18.75 4.20 -15.03
N PRO A 159 -18.99 3.26 -14.09
CA PRO A 159 -18.09 3.04 -12.95
C PRO A 159 -16.62 2.81 -13.35
N GLY A 160 -16.38 2.10 -14.45
CA GLY A 160 -15.03 1.90 -14.98
C GLY A 160 -14.35 3.18 -15.46
N LEU A 161 -15.08 4.07 -16.14
CA LEU A 161 -14.56 5.38 -16.56
C LEU A 161 -14.26 6.26 -15.36
N LYS A 162 -15.19 6.34 -14.41
CA LYS A 162 -15.01 7.09 -13.16
C LYS A 162 -13.75 6.62 -12.42
N MET A 163 -13.58 5.31 -12.26
CA MET A 163 -12.42 4.77 -11.55
C MET A 163 -11.12 5.00 -12.32
N GLY A 164 -11.13 4.89 -13.65
CA GLY A 164 -10.00 5.25 -14.49
C GLY A 164 -9.54 6.69 -14.31
N LYS A 165 -10.47 7.65 -14.28
CA LYS A 165 -10.17 9.06 -14.00
C LYS A 165 -9.58 9.27 -12.60
N ILE A 166 -10.15 8.61 -11.59
CA ILE A 166 -9.67 8.69 -10.21
C ILE A 166 -8.24 8.16 -10.09
N VAL A 167 -7.98 6.94 -10.59
CA VAL A 167 -6.64 6.33 -10.55
C VAL A 167 -5.64 7.18 -11.33
N ASN A 168 -6.02 7.67 -12.51
CA ASN A 168 -5.19 8.58 -13.29
C ASN A 168 -4.81 9.82 -12.49
N TYR A 169 -5.79 10.46 -11.85
CA TYR A 169 -5.56 11.67 -11.06
C TYR A 169 -4.64 11.39 -9.87
N ILE A 170 -4.93 10.35 -9.08
CA ILE A 170 -4.12 9.97 -7.93
C ILE A 170 -2.67 9.72 -8.35
N LEU A 171 -2.43 8.85 -9.34
CA LEU A 171 -1.07 8.48 -9.75
C LEU A 171 -0.31 9.64 -10.41
N SER A 172 -1.01 10.53 -11.12
CA SER A 172 -0.38 11.70 -11.76
C SER A 172 0.02 12.78 -10.76
N HIS A 173 -0.64 12.86 -9.60
CA HIS A 173 -0.40 13.90 -8.56
C HIS A 173 0.26 13.36 -7.30
N LYS A 174 0.37 12.03 -7.16
CA LYS A 174 1.13 11.36 -6.10
C LYS A 174 2.57 11.87 -6.06
N LYS A 175 3.10 12.11 -4.87
CA LYS A 175 4.49 12.48 -4.66
C LYS A 175 5.40 11.34 -5.16
N PRO A 176 6.30 11.59 -6.11
CA PRO A 176 7.20 10.57 -6.65
C PRO A 176 8.37 10.34 -5.69
N MET A 177 8.13 9.80 -4.50
CA MET A 177 9.18 9.64 -3.48
C MET A 177 10.04 8.40 -3.73
N ILE A 178 11.35 8.57 -3.78
CA ILE A 178 12.35 7.49 -3.75
C ILE A 178 12.99 7.49 -2.36
N GLN A 179 12.89 6.38 -1.64
CA GLN A 179 13.45 6.28 -0.29
C GLN A 179 14.99 6.23 -0.34
N ASP A 180 15.62 6.82 0.66
CA ASP A 180 17.08 6.89 0.70
C ASP A 180 17.69 5.50 0.75
N TRP A 181 18.75 5.31 -0.03
CA TRP A 181 19.47 4.04 -0.20
C TRP A 181 18.65 2.86 -0.75
N ASP A 182 17.41 3.06 -1.15
CA ASP A 182 16.58 1.99 -1.75
C ASP A 182 16.95 1.74 -3.22
N TYR A 183 16.88 0.49 -3.69
CA TYR A 183 17.05 0.16 -5.10
C TYR A 183 15.79 0.41 -5.91
N LEU A 184 14.63 0.36 -5.27
CA LEU A 184 13.36 0.42 -5.96
C LEU A 184 12.78 1.84 -5.99
N PRO A 185 12.14 2.23 -7.10
CA PRO A 185 11.57 3.55 -7.27
C PRO A 185 10.17 3.63 -6.66
N GLY A 186 9.84 4.74 -6.03
CA GLY A 186 8.47 4.94 -5.54
C GLY A 186 8.18 4.24 -4.22
N THR A 187 7.09 4.67 -3.60
CA THR A 187 6.62 4.25 -2.27
C THR A 187 5.09 4.24 -2.27
N SER A 188 4.47 3.35 -1.49
CA SER A 188 3.01 3.35 -1.32
C SER A 188 2.52 4.65 -0.67
N THR A 189 3.31 5.26 0.23
CA THR A 189 2.93 6.46 0.99
C THR A 189 4.07 7.47 1.06
N THR A 190 3.77 8.72 1.42
CA THR A 190 4.82 9.73 1.72
C THR A 190 5.52 9.53 3.06
N LYS A 191 5.13 8.49 3.81
CA LYS A 191 5.72 8.10 5.09
C LYS A 191 6.71 6.97 4.85
N ARG A 192 7.68 6.83 5.76
CA ARG A 192 8.71 5.78 5.66
C ARG A 192 8.11 4.38 5.81
N LEU A 193 7.13 4.25 6.71
CA LEU A 193 6.26 3.10 6.84
C LEU A 193 4.84 3.62 7.05
N GLY A 194 3.99 3.41 6.04
CA GLY A 194 2.74 4.13 5.95
C GLY A 194 1.49 3.33 6.30
N THR A 195 0.38 4.04 6.43
CA THR A 195 -0.95 3.45 6.44
C THR A 195 -1.85 4.31 5.59
N MET A 196 -2.35 3.72 4.50
CA MET A 196 -3.18 4.42 3.53
C MET A 196 -4.63 4.49 3.98
N ILE A 197 -5.28 5.60 3.62
CA ILE A 197 -6.68 5.87 3.95
C ILE A 197 -7.55 5.66 2.72
N TYR A 198 -8.61 4.85 2.89
CA TYR A 198 -9.58 4.49 1.86
C TYR A 198 -11.00 4.92 2.27
N PRO A 199 -11.34 6.20 2.13
CA PRO A 199 -12.59 6.75 2.64
C PRO A 199 -13.84 6.30 1.87
N GLU A 200 -13.67 5.82 0.63
CA GLU A 200 -14.72 5.16 -0.16
C GLU A 200 -15.07 3.76 0.39
N PHE A 201 -14.17 3.17 1.18
CA PHE A 201 -14.32 1.89 1.86
C PHE A 201 -14.51 2.11 3.38
N GLY A 202 -13.79 1.36 4.22
CA GLY A 202 -14.01 1.33 5.67
C GLY A 202 -13.38 2.47 6.46
N ALA A 203 -12.66 3.40 5.84
CA ALA A 203 -11.86 4.34 6.60
C ALA A 203 -12.67 5.34 7.46
N MET A 204 -13.97 5.46 7.21
CA MET A 204 -14.87 6.30 8.01
C MET A 204 -14.95 5.87 9.49
N PHE A 205 -14.61 4.62 9.81
CA PHE A 205 -14.58 4.12 11.19
C PHE A 205 -13.45 4.73 12.04
N PHE A 206 -12.43 5.33 11.42
CA PHE A 206 -11.27 5.89 12.11
C PHE A 206 -11.47 7.29 12.66
N TRP A 207 -12.55 7.97 12.25
CA TRP A 207 -12.81 9.34 12.67
C TRP A 207 -12.73 9.54 14.20
N PRO A 208 -13.36 8.70 15.05
CA PRO A 208 -13.31 8.86 16.50
C PRO A 208 -11.91 8.69 17.12
N GLU A 209 -10.97 8.11 16.37
CA GLU A 209 -9.64 7.71 16.83
C GLU A 209 -8.52 8.65 16.36
N LEU A 210 -8.82 9.70 15.60
CA LEU A 210 -7.82 10.62 15.04
C LEU A 210 -6.84 11.19 16.10
N TYR A 211 -7.29 11.36 17.35
CA TYR A 211 -6.47 11.85 18.47
C TYR A 211 -6.05 10.77 19.47
N SER A 212 -6.21 9.48 19.15
CA SER A 212 -5.87 8.38 20.05
C SER A 212 -5.24 7.17 19.38
N ILE A 213 -5.20 7.12 18.03
CA ILE A 213 -4.64 6.00 17.26
C ILE A 213 -3.15 5.74 17.54
N ASP A 214 -2.41 6.78 17.94
CA ASP A 214 -0.99 6.73 18.32
C ASP A 214 -0.75 5.96 19.63
N ASN A 215 -1.79 5.83 20.46
CA ASN A 215 -1.71 5.22 21.78
C ASN A 215 -2.67 4.01 21.92
N ARG A 216 -2.97 3.33 20.81
CA ARG A 216 -3.65 2.02 20.85
C ARG A 216 -2.76 1.00 21.57
N GLU A 217 -3.39 0.06 22.26
CA GLU A 217 -2.69 -1.08 22.85
C GLU A 217 -2.12 -2.02 21.78
N LEU A 218 -2.86 -2.19 20.67
CA LEU A 218 -2.46 -3.03 19.53
C LEU A 218 -2.30 -2.16 18.29
N ASN A 219 -1.20 -2.35 17.56
CA ASN A 219 -0.89 -1.63 16.31
C ASN A 219 -1.14 -0.12 16.39
N PRO A 220 -0.43 0.61 17.27
CA PRO A 220 -0.48 2.06 17.28
C PRO A 220 0.04 2.63 15.95
N HIS A 221 -0.56 3.72 15.49
CA HIS A 221 -0.09 4.45 14.33
C HIS A 221 0.17 5.89 14.73
N LEU A 222 1.37 6.39 14.45
CA LEU A 222 1.61 7.82 14.56
C LEU A 222 0.73 8.54 13.53
N ILE A 223 0.27 9.72 13.92
CA ILE A 223 -0.48 10.62 13.08
C ILE A 223 -0.07 12.03 13.46
N ASP A 224 0.20 12.87 12.48
CA ASP A 224 0.55 14.27 12.70
C ASP A 224 -0.71 15.16 12.58
N GLN A 225 -0.61 16.41 13.06
CA GLN A 225 -1.73 17.35 13.05
C GLN A 225 -2.19 17.67 11.62
N GLU A 226 -1.28 17.73 10.65
CA GLU A 226 -1.63 17.97 9.24
C GLU A 226 -2.52 16.84 8.70
N ALA A 227 -2.18 15.59 8.97
CA ALA A 227 -3.00 14.44 8.59
C ALA A 227 -4.36 14.46 9.29
N ILE A 228 -4.42 14.82 10.58
CA ILE A 228 -5.69 14.97 11.31
C ILE A 228 -6.57 16.03 10.64
N ASP A 229 -6.01 17.20 10.31
CA ASP A 229 -6.76 18.32 9.73
C ASP A 229 -7.30 17.95 8.35
N ILE A 230 -6.46 17.37 7.48
CA ILE A 230 -6.89 16.89 6.15
C ILE A 230 -8.03 15.87 6.30
N LEU A 231 -7.89 14.90 7.21
CA LEU A 231 -8.89 13.85 7.37
C LEU A 231 -10.20 14.39 7.96
N ASN A 232 -10.12 15.21 9.00
CA ASN A 232 -11.28 15.73 9.72
C ASN A 232 -12.04 16.81 8.95
N ASP A 233 -11.34 17.71 8.27
CA ASP A 233 -11.95 18.90 7.69
C ASP A 233 -12.28 18.74 6.20
N GLU A 234 -11.51 17.92 5.48
CA GLU A 234 -11.64 17.81 4.03
C GLU A 234 -12.16 16.45 3.56
N VAL A 235 -11.56 15.36 4.04
CA VAL A 235 -11.82 14.00 3.54
C VAL A 235 -13.09 13.44 4.14
N PHE A 236 -13.10 13.15 5.44
CA PHE A 236 -14.21 12.44 6.06
C PHE A 236 -15.56 13.18 5.91
N PRO A 237 -15.64 14.52 5.99
CA PRO A 237 -16.89 15.23 5.70
C PRO A 237 -17.44 14.98 4.30
N PHE A 238 -16.57 14.90 3.28
CA PHE A 238 -16.99 14.61 1.91
C PHE A 238 -17.49 13.16 1.78
N TRP A 239 -16.81 12.21 2.42
CA TRP A 239 -17.11 10.78 2.28
C TRP A 239 -18.23 10.25 3.18
N MET A 240 -18.79 11.09 4.07
CA MET A 240 -19.90 10.71 4.97
C MET A 240 -21.04 9.99 4.23
N ASP A 241 -21.44 10.50 3.06
CA ASP A 241 -22.54 9.97 2.25
C ASP A 241 -22.08 9.30 0.95
N ARG A 242 -20.77 9.13 0.74
CA ARG A 242 -20.16 8.75 -0.55
C ARG A 242 -19.34 7.46 -0.49
N ASN A 243 -19.57 6.62 0.51
CA ASN A 243 -18.86 5.34 0.66
C ASN A 243 -19.75 4.15 0.26
N ILE A 244 -19.14 3.01 -0.03
CA ILE A 244 -19.85 1.80 -0.50
C ILE A 244 -20.92 1.32 0.48
N ARG A 245 -20.66 1.41 1.79
CA ARG A 245 -21.60 0.99 2.83
C ARG A 245 -22.87 1.85 2.78
N GLU A 246 -22.71 3.16 2.68
CA GLU A 246 -23.83 4.10 2.65
C GLU A 246 -24.59 4.05 1.33
N TYR A 247 -23.89 3.87 0.21
CA TYR A 247 -24.51 3.67 -1.10
C TYR A 247 -25.44 2.45 -1.09
N VAL A 248 -24.98 1.31 -0.56
CA VAL A 248 -25.83 0.10 -0.45
C VAL A 248 -27.00 0.34 0.51
N ARG A 249 -26.77 0.99 1.65
CA ARG A 249 -27.84 1.29 2.62
C ARG A 249 -28.98 2.10 1.99
N THR A 250 -28.63 3.13 1.22
CA THR A 250 -29.60 4.04 0.59
C THR A 250 -30.31 3.40 -0.61
N LYS A 251 -29.57 2.69 -1.48
CA LYS A 251 -30.15 2.04 -2.66
C LYS A 251 -30.99 0.81 -2.32
N ASN A 252 -30.63 0.05 -1.28
CA ASN A 252 -31.27 -1.22 -0.94
C ASN A 252 -32.10 -1.17 0.35
N GLY A 253 -32.26 -0.01 0.99
CA GLY A 253 -33.13 0.16 2.16
C GLY A 253 -32.60 -0.53 3.42
N ASN A 254 -31.29 -0.45 3.69
CA ASN A 254 -30.60 -1.14 4.80
C ASN A 254 -30.89 -2.66 4.85
N PRO A 255 -30.38 -3.45 3.88
CA PRO A 255 -30.69 -4.86 3.75
C PRO A 255 -30.24 -5.69 4.97
N LEU A 256 -30.85 -6.86 5.17
CA LEU A 256 -30.55 -7.75 6.30
C LEU A 256 -29.05 -8.07 6.44
N SER A 257 -28.34 -8.26 5.33
CA SER A 257 -26.89 -8.50 5.35
C SER A 257 -26.11 -7.37 6.02
N GLN A 258 -26.52 -6.12 5.80
CA GLN A 258 -25.90 -4.95 6.41
C GLN A 258 -26.26 -4.83 7.89
N GLN A 259 -27.52 -5.10 8.25
CA GLN A 259 -27.96 -5.17 9.65
C GLN A 259 -27.20 -6.26 10.43
N MET A 260 -26.94 -7.40 9.79
CA MET A 260 -26.14 -8.48 10.38
C MET A 260 -24.67 -8.07 10.57
N ASP A 261 -24.08 -7.37 9.61
CA ASP A 261 -22.71 -6.87 9.68
C ASP A 261 -22.50 -5.81 10.78
N GLU A 262 -23.53 -5.03 11.12
CA GLU A 262 -23.49 -4.08 12.25
C GLU A 262 -23.30 -4.76 13.62
N HIS A 263 -23.49 -6.08 13.69
CA HIS A 263 -23.20 -6.85 14.90
C HIS A 263 -21.74 -7.29 15.01
N PHE A 264 -20.90 -7.09 13.97
CA PHE A 264 -19.45 -7.32 13.90
C PHE A 264 -18.90 -8.68 14.35
N VAL A 265 -19.68 -9.59 14.93
CA VAL A 265 -19.20 -10.88 15.46
C VAL A 265 -19.82 -12.05 14.70
N PHE A 266 -21.00 -11.83 14.11
CA PHE A 266 -21.78 -12.88 13.45
C PHE A 266 -21.56 -12.94 11.94
N TYR A 267 -21.35 -11.79 11.30
CA TYR A 267 -21.29 -11.67 9.85
C TYR A 267 -20.40 -10.47 9.48
N PHE A 268 -19.57 -10.60 8.44
CA PHE A 268 -18.71 -9.54 7.94
C PHE A 268 -18.91 -9.33 6.44
N MET A 269 -19.25 -8.11 6.06
CA MET A 269 -19.30 -7.65 4.68
C MET A 269 -17.94 -7.11 4.27
N TRP A 270 -17.01 -8.02 3.96
CA TRP A 270 -15.62 -7.64 3.66
C TRP A 270 -15.47 -6.68 2.48
N LYS A 271 -16.38 -6.71 1.51
CA LYS A 271 -16.39 -5.78 0.37
C LYS A 271 -16.59 -4.31 0.76
N THR A 272 -16.99 -4.03 2.01
CA THR A 272 -17.00 -2.67 2.56
C THR A 272 -15.61 -2.16 2.97
N GLN A 273 -14.64 -3.06 3.12
CA GLN A 273 -13.26 -2.76 3.48
C GLN A 273 -12.33 -2.84 2.27
N ALA A 274 -12.47 -3.89 1.45
CA ALA A 274 -11.67 -4.08 0.24
C ALA A 274 -12.35 -4.97 -0.80
N ILE A 275 -12.13 -4.69 -2.09
CA ILE A 275 -12.54 -5.57 -3.20
C ILE A 275 -11.48 -6.62 -3.55
N SER A 276 -10.21 -6.40 -3.14
CA SER A 276 -9.02 -7.27 -3.23
C SER A 276 -9.28 -8.73 -2.81
N HIS A 277 -8.28 -9.60 -2.66
CA HIS A 277 -8.35 -11.09 -2.69
C HIS A 277 -8.20 -11.63 -4.11
N THR A 278 -7.10 -11.25 -4.76
CA THR A 278 -6.79 -11.67 -6.12
C THR A 278 -5.29 -11.69 -6.35
N ILE A 279 -4.88 -12.43 -7.37
CA ILE A 279 -3.55 -12.34 -7.96
C ILE A 279 -3.68 -11.46 -9.21
N PRO A 280 -3.10 -10.24 -9.22
CA PRO A 280 -3.09 -9.40 -10.40
C PRO A 280 -2.44 -10.08 -11.61
N GLY A 281 -2.83 -9.63 -12.80
CA GLY A 281 -2.29 -10.12 -14.07
C GLY A 281 -0.86 -9.66 -14.37
N PHE A 282 0.08 -9.80 -13.42
CA PHE A 282 1.50 -9.46 -13.61
C PHE A 282 2.13 -10.04 -14.88
N PRO A 283 1.82 -11.30 -15.28
CA PRO A 283 2.33 -11.84 -16.54
C PRO A 283 1.99 -11.00 -17.78
N ASP A 284 0.84 -10.33 -17.81
CA ASP A 284 0.49 -9.46 -18.94
C ASP A 284 1.31 -8.17 -18.93
N PHE A 285 1.52 -7.55 -17.76
CA PHE A 285 2.38 -6.36 -17.63
C PHE A 285 3.82 -6.67 -18.04
N LEU A 286 4.34 -7.83 -17.63
CA LEU A 286 5.69 -8.29 -17.96
C LEU A 286 5.87 -8.65 -19.44
N ARG A 287 4.86 -9.26 -20.07
CA ARG A 287 4.97 -9.70 -21.47
C ARG A 287 4.71 -8.58 -22.47
N LYS A 288 3.76 -7.70 -22.18
CA LYS A 288 3.23 -6.72 -23.15
C LYS A 288 3.74 -5.30 -22.90
N GLY A 289 4.09 -4.95 -21.65
CA GLY A 289 4.26 -3.56 -21.26
C GLY A 289 2.93 -2.78 -21.29
N ILE A 290 2.93 -1.59 -20.72
CA ILE A 290 1.71 -0.75 -20.66
C ILE A 290 1.32 -0.21 -22.04
N ASN A 291 2.30 0.10 -22.92
CA ASN A 291 2.00 0.68 -24.23
C ASN A 291 1.17 -0.27 -25.11
N GLU A 292 1.48 -1.57 -25.10
CA GLU A 292 0.68 -2.54 -25.84
C GLU A 292 -0.70 -2.75 -25.23
N LEU A 293 -0.81 -2.76 -23.89
CA LEU A 293 -2.11 -2.84 -23.21
C LEU A 293 -3.00 -1.62 -23.51
N LEU A 294 -2.39 -0.42 -23.65
CA LEU A 294 -3.08 0.78 -24.12
C LEU A 294 -3.57 0.63 -25.57
N ASN A 295 -2.74 0.09 -26.46
CA ASN A 295 -3.11 -0.18 -27.85
C ASN A 295 -4.28 -1.18 -27.94
N GLU A 296 -4.25 -2.25 -27.15
CA GLU A 296 -5.33 -3.24 -27.06
C GLU A 296 -6.64 -2.60 -26.58
N ALA A 297 -6.59 -1.81 -25.49
CA ALA A 297 -7.76 -1.11 -24.97
C ALA A 297 -8.34 -0.11 -25.97
N ASN A 298 -7.48 0.65 -26.67
CA ASN A 298 -7.89 1.61 -27.70
C ASN A 298 -8.56 0.92 -28.90
N SER A 299 -8.00 -0.21 -29.33
CA SER A 299 -8.57 -1.01 -30.42
C SER A 299 -9.93 -1.56 -30.03
N LYS A 300 -10.06 -2.11 -28.83
CA LYS A 300 -11.34 -2.64 -28.31
C LYS A 300 -12.40 -1.57 -28.11
N GLU A 301 -12.01 -0.35 -27.73
CA GLU A 301 -12.91 0.81 -27.68
C GLU A 301 -13.49 1.13 -29.06
N LYS A 302 -12.66 1.12 -30.11
CA LYS A 302 -13.09 1.41 -31.49
C LYS A 302 -13.94 0.32 -32.12
N GLU A 303 -13.74 -0.94 -31.73
CA GLU A 303 -14.49 -2.10 -32.25
C GLU A 303 -15.94 -2.16 -31.75
N THR A 304 -16.25 -1.57 -30.58
CA THR A 304 -17.56 -1.67 -29.94
C THR A 304 -18.43 -0.43 -30.19
N THR A 305 -19.72 -0.66 -30.45
CA THR A 305 -20.75 0.40 -30.52
C THR A 305 -21.51 0.59 -29.20
N ASP A 306 -21.31 -0.30 -28.22
CA ASP A 306 -21.90 -0.18 -26.88
C ASP A 306 -21.15 0.87 -26.07
N SER A 307 -21.84 1.97 -25.73
CA SER A 307 -21.26 3.09 -24.98
C SER A 307 -20.70 2.69 -23.61
N LYS A 308 -21.30 1.70 -22.93
CA LYS A 308 -20.78 1.22 -21.64
C LYS A 308 -19.44 0.51 -21.79
N LYS A 309 -19.27 -0.26 -22.86
CA LYS A 309 -18.00 -0.90 -23.18
C LYS A 309 -16.95 0.13 -23.59
N GLN A 310 -17.33 1.14 -24.37
CA GLN A 310 -16.43 2.25 -24.70
C GLN A 310 -15.91 2.93 -23.44
N ASP A 311 -16.81 3.27 -22.50
CA ASP A 311 -16.43 3.90 -21.24
C ASP A 311 -15.56 2.98 -20.37
N PHE A 312 -15.82 1.67 -20.36
CA PHE A 312 -14.95 0.70 -19.69
C PHE A 312 -13.51 0.73 -20.24
N TYR A 313 -13.33 0.70 -21.58
CA TYR A 313 -12.00 0.75 -22.19
C TYR A 313 -11.31 2.11 -22.02
N LYS A 314 -12.06 3.21 -22.04
CA LYS A 314 -11.52 4.54 -21.68
C LYS A 314 -11.04 4.57 -20.23
N GLY A 315 -11.78 3.94 -19.31
CA GLY A 315 -11.36 3.77 -17.92
C GLY A 315 -10.01 3.07 -17.79
N ILE A 316 -9.83 1.95 -18.50
CA ILE A 316 -8.55 1.23 -18.54
C ILE A 316 -7.44 2.13 -19.08
N GLN A 317 -7.68 2.83 -20.20
CA GLN A 317 -6.69 3.72 -20.81
C GLN A 317 -6.24 4.82 -19.84
N LEU A 318 -7.17 5.44 -19.11
CA LEU A 318 -6.85 6.47 -18.12
C LEU A 318 -6.05 5.91 -16.94
N ALA A 319 -6.45 4.76 -16.39
CA ALA A 319 -5.73 4.13 -15.28
C ALA A 319 -4.27 3.83 -15.67
N LEU A 320 -4.07 3.18 -16.83
CA LEU A 320 -2.74 2.87 -17.37
C LEU A 320 -1.91 4.14 -17.69
N SER A 321 -2.54 5.18 -18.24
CA SER A 321 -1.88 6.48 -18.44
C SER A 321 -1.42 7.10 -17.11
N GLY A 322 -2.15 6.86 -16.03
CA GLY A 322 -1.78 7.29 -14.67
C GLY A 322 -0.49 6.63 -14.20
N VAL A 323 -0.33 5.33 -14.48
CA VAL A 323 0.90 4.60 -14.16
C VAL A 323 2.10 5.17 -14.93
N LEU A 324 1.94 5.47 -16.21
CA LEU A 324 2.99 6.08 -17.03
C LEU A 324 3.38 7.47 -16.50
N ASN A 325 2.39 8.28 -16.12
CA ASN A 325 2.64 9.60 -15.52
C ASN A 325 3.42 9.48 -14.21
N TYR A 326 3.04 8.56 -13.33
CA TYR A 326 3.74 8.33 -12.07
C TYR A 326 5.18 7.85 -12.30
N THR A 327 5.38 6.91 -13.21
CA THR A 327 6.71 6.38 -13.58
C THR A 327 7.62 7.51 -14.11
N LYS A 328 7.09 8.37 -14.98
CA LYS A 328 7.83 9.55 -15.47
C LYS A 328 8.18 10.52 -14.34
N ASN A 329 7.27 10.75 -13.40
CA ASN A 329 7.54 11.61 -12.24
C ASN A 329 8.64 11.01 -11.35
N LEU A 330 8.68 9.68 -11.18
CA LEU A 330 9.76 8.98 -10.48
C LEU A 330 11.10 9.06 -11.21
N ALA A 331 11.10 8.97 -12.54
CA ALA A 331 12.33 9.15 -13.32
C ALA A 331 12.93 10.54 -13.08
N ASN A 332 12.08 11.56 -13.08
CA ASN A 332 12.48 12.93 -12.78
C ASN A 332 12.99 13.08 -11.33
N GLU A 333 12.33 12.47 -10.34
CA GLU A 333 12.81 12.49 -8.95
C GLU A 333 14.18 11.84 -8.82
N ALA A 334 14.41 10.69 -9.48
CA ALA A 334 15.69 9.99 -9.42
C ALA A 334 16.82 10.89 -9.92
N VAL A 335 16.62 11.57 -11.05
CA VAL A 335 17.56 12.55 -11.60
C VAL A 335 17.73 13.76 -10.67
N ASN A 336 16.64 14.29 -10.11
CA ASN A 336 16.70 15.42 -9.17
C ASN A 336 17.53 15.07 -7.93
N LYS A 337 17.29 13.92 -7.31
CA LYS A 337 18.07 13.40 -6.17
C LYS A 337 19.52 13.14 -6.54
N ALA A 338 19.81 12.63 -7.73
CA ALA A 338 21.18 12.46 -8.19
C ALA A 338 21.90 13.83 -8.30
N ASN A 339 21.19 14.86 -8.77
CA ASN A 339 21.75 16.21 -8.95
C ASN A 339 22.00 16.95 -7.62
N THR A 340 21.38 16.53 -6.50
CA THR A 340 21.70 17.11 -5.18
C THR A 340 23.02 16.60 -4.62
N ILE A 341 23.62 15.56 -5.21
CA ILE A 341 24.91 15.01 -4.79
C ILE A 341 26.04 15.74 -5.52
N ASP A 342 26.77 16.56 -4.77
CA ASP A 342 27.98 17.25 -5.23
C ASP A 342 29.16 16.28 -5.34
N GLU A 343 29.51 15.89 -6.56
CA GLU A 343 30.59 14.92 -6.82
C GLU A 343 31.97 15.36 -6.31
N GLN A 344 32.23 16.67 -6.19
CA GLN A 344 33.54 17.16 -5.78
C GLN A 344 33.79 16.90 -4.29
N ASN A 345 32.73 16.95 -3.48
CA ASN A 345 32.79 16.82 -2.03
C ASN A 345 32.14 15.54 -1.49
N ALA A 346 31.47 14.76 -2.35
CA ALA A 346 30.81 13.51 -1.98
C ALA A 346 31.79 12.40 -1.61
N SER A 347 31.42 11.58 -0.63
CA SER A 347 32.06 10.30 -0.35
C SER A 347 31.89 9.33 -1.54
N GLU A 348 32.72 8.29 -1.62
CA GLU A 348 32.59 7.26 -2.66
C GLU A 348 31.21 6.58 -2.62
N LEU A 349 30.63 6.42 -1.42
CA LEU A 349 29.30 5.85 -1.25
C LEU A 349 28.20 6.74 -1.86
N LEU A 350 28.29 8.05 -1.69
CA LEU A 350 27.37 9.01 -2.30
C LEU A 350 27.56 9.09 -3.82
N LYS A 351 28.79 8.98 -4.32
CA LYS A 351 29.04 8.88 -5.78
C LYS A 351 28.41 7.62 -6.37
N LEU A 352 28.52 6.48 -5.70
CA LEU A 352 27.83 5.24 -6.09
C LEU A 352 26.32 5.44 -6.08
N ARG A 353 25.77 6.05 -5.01
CA ARG A 353 24.33 6.35 -4.93
C ARG A 353 23.86 7.25 -6.06
N LYS A 354 24.65 8.24 -6.46
CA LYS A 354 24.35 9.09 -7.60
C LYS A 354 24.23 8.28 -8.89
N GLN A 355 25.17 7.36 -9.14
CA GLN A 355 25.14 6.48 -10.32
C GLN A 355 23.90 5.57 -10.30
N GLU A 356 23.57 4.99 -9.14
CA GLU A 356 22.35 4.18 -8.97
C GLU A 356 21.08 4.97 -9.28
N LEU A 357 20.98 6.21 -8.80
CA LEU A 357 19.82 7.07 -9.06
C LEU A 357 19.70 7.44 -10.55
N LEU A 358 20.81 7.73 -11.22
CA LEU A 358 20.81 8.00 -12.66
C LEU A 358 20.42 6.76 -13.48
N HIS A 359 20.94 5.58 -13.12
CA HIS A 359 20.56 4.30 -13.70
C HIS A 359 19.07 4.03 -13.51
N LEU A 360 18.56 4.19 -12.29
CA LEU A 360 17.14 4.03 -11.98
C LEU A 360 16.27 4.98 -12.81
N GLY A 361 16.70 6.24 -12.97
CA GLY A 361 16.03 7.21 -13.83
C GLY A 361 15.95 6.74 -15.29
N GLN A 362 17.00 6.11 -15.81
CA GLN A 362 17.01 5.54 -17.17
C GLN A 362 16.07 4.35 -17.31
N LEU A 363 16.08 3.41 -16.34
CA LEU A 363 15.17 2.26 -16.35
C LEU A 363 13.70 2.70 -16.37
N LEU A 364 13.35 3.73 -15.59
CA LEU A 364 12.00 4.28 -15.50
C LEU A 364 11.52 4.98 -16.79
N LEU A 365 12.42 5.30 -17.73
CA LEU A 365 12.02 5.76 -19.07
C LEU A 365 11.56 4.62 -19.97
N LYS A 366 11.93 3.37 -19.63
CA LYS A 366 11.56 2.15 -20.36
C LYS A 366 10.42 1.40 -19.68
N VAL A 367 10.60 0.97 -18.43
CA VAL A 367 9.61 0.15 -17.71
C VAL A 367 8.78 0.99 -16.74
N PRO A 368 7.46 0.74 -16.61
CA PRO A 368 6.70 -0.37 -17.19
C PRO A 368 6.05 -0.07 -18.57
N ALA A 369 6.46 1.00 -19.26
CA ALA A 369 5.88 1.35 -20.56
C ALA A 369 6.10 0.23 -21.60
N GLU A 370 7.33 -0.26 -21.66
CA GLU A 370 7.76 -1.38 -22.49
C GLU A 370 7.96 -2.65 -21.65
N PRO A 371 7.97 -3.85 -22.27
CA PRO A 371 8.34 -5.08 -21.58
C PRO A 371 9.75 -5.01 -20.97
N PRO A 372 9.95 -5.52 -19.73
CA PRO A 372 11.29 -5.70 -19.17
C PRO A 372 12.12 -6.72 -19.96
N GLU A 373 13.43 -6.58 -19.92
CA GLU A 373 14.43 -7.46 -20.56
C GLU A 373 15.45 -8.04 -19.56
N THR A 374 15.48 -7.50 -18.34
CA THR A 374 16.35 -7.93 -17.23
C THR A 374 15.53 -8.22 -15.98
N LEU A 375 16.13 -8.93 -15.03
CA LEU A 375 15.49 -9.19 -13.73
C LEU A 375 15.17 -7.89 -12.97
N GLU A 376 16.06 -6.91 -13.05
CA GLU A 376 15.87 -5.60 -12.41
C GLU A 376 14.66 -4.86 -12.96
N GLU A 377 14.54 -4.79 -14.29
CA GLU A 377 13.41 -4.17 -14.97
C GLU A 377 12.08 -4.89 -14.65
N ALA A 378 12.10 -6.22 -14.54
CA ALA A 378 10.92 -7.02 -14.21
C ALA A 378 10.43 -6.76 -12.78
N ILE A 379 11.35 -6.69 -11.82
CA ILE A 379 11.02 -6.39 -10.42
C ILE A 379 10.50 -4.96 -10.28
N ILE A 380 11.13 -3.98 -10.95
CA ILE A 380 10.64 -2.60 -10.99
C ILE A 380 9.24 -2.53 -11.60
N THR A 381 8.99 -3.25 -12.69
CA THR A 381 7.67 -3.33 -13.33
C THR A 381 6.62 -3.84 -12.35
N ILE A 382 6.87 -4.96 -11.68
CA ILE A 382 5.95 -5.53 -10.69
C ILE A 382 5.72 -4.55 -9.54
N TRP A 383 6.77 -3.89 -9.05
CA TRP A 383 6.67 -2.93 -7.95
C TRP A 383 5.85 -1.68 -8.31
N ILE A 384 6.09 -1.08 -9.48
CA ILE A 384 5.29 0.08 -9.94
C ILE A 384 3.81 -0.31 -10.11
N MET A 385 3.55 -1.50 -10.67
CA MET A 385 2.17 -2.01 -10.80
C MET A 385 1.55 -2.30 -9.42
N TRP A 386 2.33 -2.78 -8.45
CA TRP A 386 1.89 -2.96 -7.06
C TRP A 386 1.44 -1.63 -6.43
N ILE A 387 2.25 -0.57 -6.58
CA ILE A 387 1.86 0.78 -6.12
C ILE A 387 0.55 1.21 -6.80
N ALA A 388 0.43 1.05 -8.12
CA ALA A 388 -0.78 1.44 -8.84
C ALA A 388 -2.03 0.70 -8.32
N LEU A 389 -1.94 -0.61 -8.14
CA LEU A 389 -3.03 -1.45 -7.63
C LEU A 389 -3.46 -1.08 -6.22
N THR A 390 -2.50 -0.75 -5.34
CA THR A 390 -2.81 -0.33 -3.96
C THR A 390 -3.40 1.08 -3.90
N HIS A 391 -3.22 1.91 -4.93
CA HIS A 391 -3.91 3.20 -5.05
C HIS A 391 -5.32 3.06 -5.64
N GLU A 392 -5.57 2.04 -6.46
CA GLU A 392 -6.91 1.69 -6.93
C GLU A 392 -7.76 1.03 -5.84
N ASN A 393 -7.19 0.08 -5.09
CA ASN A 393 -7.90 -0.73 -4.09
C ASN A 393 -7.13 -0.85 -2.77
N ALA A 394 -7.86 -1.10 -1.68
CA ALA A 394 -7.25 -1.36 -0.39
C ALA A 394 -6.37 -2.62 -0.39
N HIS A 395 -5.17 -2.50 0.15
CA HIS A 395 -4.18 -3.59 0.23
C HIS A 395 -4.57 -4.64 1.28
N MET A 396 -5.60 -5.45 0.97
CA MET A 396 -6.07 -6.56 1.82
C MET A 396 -6.28 -7.81 0.96
N GLY A 397 -5.32 -8.75 0.99
CA GLY A 397 -5.34 -9.98 0.19
C GLY A 397 -4.95 -9.79 -1.28
N LEU A 398 -4.25 -8.71 -1.64
CA LEU A 398 -3.64 -8.55 -2.96
C LEU A 398 -2.37 -9.41 -3.01
N SER A 399 -2.26 -10.42 -3.86
CA SER A 399 -1.19 -11.43 -3.78
C SER A 399 -0.19 -11.38 -4.94
N LEU A 400 1.08 -11.71 -4.65
CA LEU A 400 2.16 -11.78 -5.63
C LEU A 400 2.19 -13.09 -6.42
N GLY A 401 1.34 -14.07 -6.11
CA GLY A 401 1.21 -15.30 -6.90
C GLY A 401 2.52 -16.09 -7.03
N ARG A 402 2.74 -16.68 -8.22
CA ARG A 402 3.93 -17.51 -8.54
C ARG A 402 5.08 -16.64 -9.03
N LEU A 403 5.60 -15.81 -8.14
CA LEU A 403 6.66 -14.84 -8.47
C LEU A 403 7.92 -15.53 -8.99
N ASP A 404 8.21 -16.75 -8.50
CA ASP A 404 9.26 -17.62 -9.00
C ASP A 404 9.11 -17.89 -10.51
N HIS A 405 7.91 -18.27 -10.97
CA HIS A 405 7.65 -18.49 -12.39
C HIS A 405 7.71 -17.20 -13.22
N TRP A 406 7.27 -16.07 -12.66
CA TRP A 406 7.23 -14.81 -13.39
C TRP A 406 8.61 -14.21 -13.59
N LEU A 407 9.50 -14.34 -12.59
CA LEU A 407 10.85 -13.76 -12.62
C LEU A 407 11.90 -14.71 -13.21
N GLN A 408 11.67 -16.02 -13.20
CA GLN A 408 12.63 -17.02 -13.72
C GLN A 408 13.14 -16.68 -15.13
N PRO A 409 12.32 -16.35 -16.14
CA PRO A 409 12.83 -16.10 -17.50
C PRO A 409 13.83 -14.94 -17.57
N TYR A 410 13.68 -13.93 -16.71
CA TYR A 410 14.56 -12.77 -16.66
C TYR A 410 15.89 -13.10 -15.95
N PHE A 411 15.83 -13.88 -14.87
CA PHE A 411 17.04 -14.39 -14.22
C PHE A 411 17.85 -15.28 -15.17
N GLU A 412 17.20 -16.19 -15.90
CA GLU A 412 17.90 -17.06 -16.86
C GLU A 412 18.52 -16.27 -18.01
N SER A 413 17.76 -15.33 -18.60
CA SER A 413 18.24 -14.43 -19.66
C SER A 413 19.47 -13.63 -19.25
N ASP A 414 19.49 -13.09 -18.03
CA ASP A 414 20.64 -12.35 -17.52
C ASP A 414 21.84 -13.27 -17.26
N MET A 415 21.61 -14.45 -16.68
CA MET A 415 22.64 -15.45 -16.43
C MET A 415 23.31 -15.95 -17.71
N GLU A 416 22.57 -16.07 -18.82
CA GLU A 416 23.13 -16.49 -20.12
C GLU A 416 24.14 -15.49 -20.70
N LYS A 417 24.04 -14.21 -20.33
CA LYS A 417 24.96 -13.15 -20.79
C LYS A 417 26.28 -13.15 -20.01
N ILE A 418 26.36 -13.89 -18.90
CA ILE A 418 27.51 -13.94 -18.00
C ILE A 418 28.55 -14.95 -18.51
N THR A 419 29.83 -14.55 -18.51
CA THR A 419 30.91 -15.34 -19.11
C THR A 419 31.99 -15.79 -18.12
N SER A 420 31.93 -15.34 -16.87
CA SER A 420 32.90 -15.68 -15.83
C SER A 420 32.26 -15.96 -14.47
N ASP A 421 32.90 -16.81 -13.67
CA ASP A 421 32.42 -17.17 -12.33
C ASP A 421 32.32 -15.96 -11.40
N LYS A 422 33.24 -14.98 -11.55
CA LYS A 422 33.20 -13.74 -10.78
C LYS A 422 31.96 -12.91 -11.09
N GLN A 423 31.65 -12.71 -12.37
CA GLN A 423 30.43 -12.01 -12.79
C GLN A 423 29.16 -12.73 -12.34
N LYS A 424 29.19 -14.06 -12.35
CA LYS A 424 28.09 -14.90 -11.85
C LYS A 424 27.84 -14.67 -10.37
N GLU A 425 28.89 -14.66 -9.56
CA GLU A 425 28.80 -14.41 -8.12
C GLU A 425 28.28 -13.00 -7.82
N GLU A 426 28.83 -11.97 -8.48
CA GLU A 426 28.39 -10.58 -8.35
C GLU A 426 26.91 -10.40 -8.75
N TYR A 427 26.47 -11.06 -9.83
CA TYR A 427 25.07 -11.01 -10.26
C TYR A 427 24.13 -11.69 -9.26
N ILE A 428 24.50 -12.86 -8.73
CA ILE A 428 23.70 -13.58 -7.74
C ILE A 428 23.55 -12.72 -6.47
N GLU A 429 24.63 -12.10 -6.00
CA GLU A 429 24.59 -11.17 -4.87
C GLU A 429 23.63 -10.00 -5.13
N LYS A 430 23.74 -9.37 -6.32
CA LYS A 430 22.86 -8.29 -6.71
C LYS A 430 21.39 -8.71 -6.80
N ALA A 431 21.12 -9.91 -7.32
CA ALA A 431 19.76 -10.45 -7.43
C ALA A 431 19.15 -10.74 -6.05
N ILE A 432 19.93 -11.31 -5.12
CA ILE A 432 19.51 -11.53 -3.73
C ILE A 432 19.21 -10.18 -3.07
N GLU A 433 20.09 -9.20 -3.21
CA GLU A 433 19.93 -7.90 -2.59
C GLU A 433 18.68 -7.18 -3.12
N LEU A 434 18.46 -7.20 -4.44
CA LEU A 434 17.30 -6.61 -5.09
C LEU A 434 15.99 -7.28 -4.65
N MET A 435 15.94 -8.61 -4.59
CA MET A 435 14.77 -9.35 -4.10
C MET A 435 14.50 -9.09 -2.62
N GLY A 436 15.54 -9.01 -1.80
CA GLY A 436 15.41 -8.63 -0.39
C GLY A 436 14.81 -7.23 -0.23
N CYS A 437 15.26 -6.27 -1.05
CA CYS A 437 14.69 -4.92 -1.07
C CYS A 437 13.23 -4.94 -1.53
N PHE A 438 12.91 -5.69 -2.58
CA PHE A 438 11.53 -5.87 -3.04
C PHE A 438 10.60 -6.39 -1.95
N PHE A 439 11.03 -7.39 -1.17
CA PHE A 439 10.22 -7.91 -0.05
C PHE A 439 10.02 -6.88 1.07
N LEU A 440 11.02 -6.03 1.35
CA LEU A 440 10.83 -4.91 2.26
C LEU A 440 9.83 -3.89 1.68
N ARG A 441 9.92 -3.58 0.38
CA ARG A 441 9.04 -2.61 -0.31
C ARG A 441 7.58 -3.00 -0.33
N VAL A 442 7.26 -4.25 -0.67
CA VAL A 442 5.85 -4.69 -0.72
C VAL A 442 5.18 -4.63 0.66
N SER A 443 5.98 -4.49 1.73
CA SER A 443 5.55 -4.29 3.13
C SER A 443 5.76 -2.85 3.65
N ASP A 444 5.88 -1.86 2.76
CA ASP A 444 6.08 -0.43 3.09
C ASP A 444 4.84 0.29 3.63
N GLN A 445 3.72 -0.42 3.73
CA GLN A 445 2.49 0.05 4.35
C GLN A 445 1.78 -1.06 5.13
N ALA A 446 0.84 -0.68 6.00
CA ALA A 446 -0.09 -1.59 6.66
C ALA A 446 -1.55 -1.21 6.34
N PRO A 447 -2.50 -2.16 6.40
CA PRO A 447 -3.91 -1.85 6.26
C PRO A 447 -4.40 -1.12 7.51
N LEU A 448 -5.18 -0.07 7.31
CA LEU A 448 -5.83 0.59 8.42
C LEU A 448 -7.04 -0.24 8.88
N VAL A 449 -6.97 -0.82 10.07
CA VAL A 449 -8.10 -1.52 10.71
C VAL A 449 -8.57 -0.80 11.96
N PRO A 450 -9.91 -0.71 12.19
CA PRO A 450 -10.45 -0.17 13.44
C PRO A 450 -9.87 -0.94 14.61
N ASP A 451 -9.73 -0.33 15.79
CA ASP A 451 -9.03 -1.00 16.91
C ASP A 451 -9.61 -2.38 17.24
N VAL A 452 -10.94 -2.52 17.15
CA VAL A 452 -11.64 -3.81 17.23
C VAL A 452 -11.09 -4.88 16.28
N GLY A 453 -10.74 -4.50 15.06
CA GLY A 453 -10.19 -5.39 14.06
C GLY A 453 -8.88 -6.02 14.51
N ASN A 454 -8.08 -5.34 15.34
CA ASN A 454 -6.84 -5.91 15.87
C ASN A 454 -7.09 -7.16 16.71
N TYR A 455 -8.19 -7.19 17.47
CA TYR A 455 -8.59 -8.35 18.28
C TYR A 455 -9.16 -9.50 17.44
N LEU A 456 -9.83 -9.18 16.34
CA LEU A 456 -10.47 -10.16 15.46
C LEU A 456 -9.49 -10.78 14.47
N PHE A 457 -8.49 -10.01 14.02
CA PHE A 457 -7.59 -10.35 12.92
C PHE A 457 -6.12 -10.40 13.36
N GLY A 458 -5.84 -10.50 14.66
CA GLY A 458 -4.51 -10.81 15.19
C GLY A 458 -3.41 -9.83 14.78
N GLY A 459 -3.72 -8.53 14.78
CA GLY A 459 -2.77 -7.49 14.39
C GLY A 459 -2.77 -7.11 12.91
N SER A 460 -3.83 -7.45 12.17
CA SER A 460 -4.15 -6.98 10.80
C SER A 460 -2.97 -6.94 9.83
N SER A 461 -2.59 -8.12 9.37
CA SER A 461 -1.68 -8.31 8.27
C SER A 461 -2.36 -7.95 6.93
N GLN A 462 -1.56 -7.66 5.90
CA GLN A 462 -2.05 -7.44 4.53
C GLN A 462 -2.54 -8.75 3.87
N ASP A 463 -2.18 -9.90 4.44
CA ASP A 463 -2.54 -11.26 4.01
C ASP A 463 -2.24 -11.53 2.52
N PHE A 464 -1.17 -10.95 1.98
CA PHE A 464 -0.74 -11.28 0.63
C PHE A 464 0.01 -12.61 0.60
N ALA A 465 -0.34 -13.44 -0.38
CA ALA A 465 0.32 -14.73 -0.59
C ALA A 465 1.44 -14.60 -1.62
N LEU A 466 2.58 -15.21 -1.30
CA LEU A 466 3.65 -15.56 -2.23
C LEU A 466 3.66 -17.08 -2.37
N THR A 467 3.60 -17.57 -3.60
CA THR A 467 3.71 -19.00 -3.91
C THR A 467 5.04 -19.26 -4.58
N VAL A 468 5.74 -20.31 -4.15
CA VAL A 468 6.97 -20.80 -4.77
C VAL A 468 6.90 -22.32 -4.95
N GLY A 469 7.53 -22.83 -6.00
CA GLY A 469 7.55 -24.26 -6.32
C GLY A 469 6.20 -24.77 -6.85
N GLY A 470 5.96 -26.07 -6.68
CA GLY A 470 4.84 -26.79 -7.30
C GLY A 470 5.25 -27.45 -8.61
N VAL A 471 4.29 -27.67 -9.50
CA VAL A 471 4.49 -28.23 -10.85
C VAL A 471 4.21 -27.18 -11.91
N ASP A 472 4.76 -27.35 -13.11
CA ASP A 472 4.42 -26.49 -14.23
C ASP A 472 3.10 -26.95 -14.89
N LYS A 473 2.79 -26.43 -16.07
CA LYS A 473 1.55 -26.75 -16.79
C LYS A 473 1.53 -28.18 -17.37
N ASP A 474 2.69 -28.80 -17.50
CA ASP A 474 2.90 -30.10 -18.13
C ASP A 474 3.03 -31.24 -17.09
N GLY A 475 3.09 -30.92 -15.79
CA GLY A 475 3.08 -31.87 -14.67
C GLY A 475 4.39 -31.91 -13.92
#